data_AF-A0A6B0UX76-F1
#
_entry.id   AF-A0A6B0UX76-F1
#
_cell.length_a   1.000
_cell.length_b   1.000
_cell.length_c   1.000
_cell.angle_alpha   90.00
_cell.angle_beta   90.00
_cell.angle_gamma   90.00
#
_symmetry.space_group_name_H-M   'P 1'
#
loop_
_entity.id
_entity.type
_entity.pdbx_description
1 polymer ?
#
loop_
_entity_poly.entity_id
_entity_poly.type
_entity_poly.pdbx_seq_one_letter_code
_entity_poly.pdbx_strand_id
1 'polypeptide(L)'
;MHRVWFLASLWGVVVTVIAETTTTALPPCDVNGTASPDITVRNGTTFEMTCLLTRWPGNEHYEIGMLRSRYDVVPASQIRRQNATSATWTRPDVQASDSGTYYCSVKGSACESVFSATALLVGYAPLEPLSEGCSGDHFEMFQCSWRTQDHYIRTRHEVF
;
A
#
# COMPACT_ATOMS: atom_id res chain seq x y z
N MET A 1 -30.10 5.27 19.38
CA MET A 1 -31.06 4.49 20.21
C MET A 1 -30.28 3.86 21.34
N HIS A 2 -30.51 4.28 22.59
CA HIS A 2 -29.70 3.85 23.74
C HIS A 2 -30.27 2.55 24.35
N ARG A 3 -29.39 1.60 24.67
CA ARG A 3 -29.74 0.40 25.44
C ARG A 3 -29.08 0.49 26.80
N VAL A 4 -29.90 0.48 27.85
CA VAL A 4 -29.49 0.52 29.25
C VAL A 4 -29.58 -0.90 29.81
N TRP A 5 -28.50 -1.39 30.42
CA TRP A 5 -28.49 -2.68 31.12
C TRP A 5 -28.47 -2.45 32.63
N PHE A 6 -29.29 -3.21 33.36
CA PHE A 6 -29.37 -3.18 34.81
C PHE A 6 -28.76 -4.45 35.39
N LEU A 7 -27.70 -4.31 36.19
CA LEU A 7 -27.23 -5.37 37.08
C LEU A 7 -27.58 -4.96 38.50
N ALA A 8 -28.55 -5.66 39.10
CA ALA A 8 -28.97 -5.42 40.47
C ALA A 8 -28.09 -6.21 41.43
N SER A 9 -27.27 -5.51 42.23
CA SER A 9 -26.65 -6.04 43.45
C SER A 9 -27.18 -5.27 44.66
N LEU A 10 -27.27 -5.95 45.80
CA LEU A 10 -28.09 -5.57 46.95
C LEU A 10 -27.60 -4.35 47.76
N TRP A 11 -26.55 -3.64 47.35
CA TRP A 11 -26.06 -2.44 48.04
C TRP A 11 -25.54 -1.43 47.02
N GLY A 12 -26.32 -0.36 46.79
CA GLY A 12 -25.94 0.80 45.97
C GLY A 12 -25.90 0.54 44.46
N VAL A 13 -26.84 1.14 43.72
CA VAL A 13 -26.76 1.17 42.25
C VAL A 13 -25.64 2.13 41.85
N VAL A 14 -24.47 1.60 41.56
CA VAL A 14 -23.41 2.36 40.88
C VAL A 14 -23.78 2.43 39.41
N VAL A 15 -24.24 3.60 38.96
CA VAL A 15 -24.48 3.87 37.54
C VAL A 15 -23.15 4.24 36.90
N THR A 16 -22.50 3.29 36.25
CA THR A 16 -21.37 3.56 35.36
C THR A 16 -21.93 3.97 33.98
N VAL A 17 -21.89 5.27 33.69
CA VAL A 17 -22.13 5.76 32.32
C VAL A 17 -20.86 5.49 31.52
N ILE A 18 -20.85 4.37 30.79
CA ILE A 18 -19.81 4.11 29.79
C ILE A 18 -20.21 4.93 28.56
N ALA A 19 -19.58 6.09 28.38
CA ALA A 19 -19.72 6.86 27.15
C ALA A 19 -18.98 6.11 26.04
N GLU A 20 -19.71 5.36 25.21
CA GLU A 20 -19.18 4.84 23.97
C GLU A 20 -18.92 6.01 23.02
N THR A 21 -17.65 6.38 22.87
CA THR A 21 -17.18 7.32 21.85
C THR A 21 -17.49 6.73 20.48
N THR A 22 -18.65 7.07 19.95
CA THR A 22 -19.01 6.76 18.58
C THR A 22 -18.16 7.66 17.68
N THR A 23 -17.06 7.15 17.15
CA THR A 23 -16.25 7.87 16.16
C THR A 23 -17.06 7.98 14.88
N THR A 24 -17.77 9.09 14.71
CA THR A 24 -18.53 9.37 13.48
C THR A 24 -17.54 9.55 12.34
N ALA A 25 -17.47 8.56 11.43
CA ALA A 25 -16.63 8.67 10.23
C ALA A 25 -17.11 9.85 9.37
N LEU A 26 -16.16 10.64 8.86
CA LEU A 26 -16.46 11.77 7.98
C LEU A 26 -17.01 11.27 6.63
N PRO A 27 -17.92 12.02 5.98
CA PRO A 27 -18.40 11.69 4.64
C PRO A 27 -17.29 11.84 3.58
N PRO A 28 -17.45 11.22 2.39
CA PRO A 28 -16.48 11.36 1.29
C PRO A 28 -16.47 12.77 0.69
N CYS A 29 -15.28 13.28 0.37
CA CYS A 29 -15.06 14.51 -0.40
C CYS A 29 -15.20 14.26 -1.93
N ASP A 30 -15.71 15.24 -2.69
CA ASP A 30 -15.65 15.29 -4.17
C ASP A 30 -14.29 15.80 -4.64
N VAL A 31 -13.31 14.91 -4.71
CA VAL A 31 -11.90 15.24 -4.98
C VAL A 31 -11.34 14.44 -6.13
N ASN A 32 -10.29 14.97 -6.76
CA ASN A 32 -9.53 14.25 -7.75
C ASN A 32 -8.03 14.52 -7.58
N GLY A 33 -7.20 13.58 -8.00
CA GLY A 33 -5.75 13.68 -7.91
C GLY A 33 -5.08 12.44 -8.50
N THR A 34 -3.75 12.46 -8.47
CA THR A 34 -2.91 11.37 -8.96
C THR A 34 -1.92 10.94 -7.89
N ALA A 35 -1.46 9.70 -7.99
CA ALA A 35 -0.35 9.17 -7.22
C ALA A 35 0.83 8.86 -8.15
N SER A 36 1.99 8.54 -7.57
CA SER A 36 3.08 7.89 -8.29
C SER A 36 2.56 6.66 -9.06
N PRO A 37 3.13 6.33 -10.23
CA PRO A 37 2.77 5.11 -10.94
C PRO A 37 3.19 3.87 -10.15
N ASP A 38 2.53 2.75 -10.44
CA ASP A 38 2.92 1.44 -9.91
C ASP A 38 4.39 1.14 -10.22
N ILE A 39 5.08 0.55 -9.25
CA ILE A 39 6.53 0.35 -9.34
C ILE A 39 6.97 -0.98 -8.75
N THR A 40 7.96 -1.59 -9.39
CA THR A 40 8.73 -2.69 -8.83
C THR A 40 10.10 -2.19 -8.41
N VAL A 41 10.46 -2.41 -7.15
CA VAL A 41 11.76 -2.02 -6.58
C VAL A 41 12.50 -3.24 -6.05
N ARG A 42 13.82 -3.12 -5.89
CA ARG A 42 14.63 -4.19 -5.28
C ARG A 42 14.54 -4.11 -3.75
N ASN A 43 14.51 -5.26 -3.08
CA ASN A 43 14.62 -5.32 -1.62
C ASN A 43 15.86 -4.55 -1.12
N GLY A 44 15.68 -3.78 -0.04
CA GLY A 44 16.70 -2.92 0.57
C GLY A 44 16.86 -1.55 -0.11
N THR A 45 16.11 -1.26 -1.17
CA THR A 45 16.13 0.06 -1.81
C THR A 45 15.13 1.02 -1.16
N THR A 46 15.14 2.27 -1.61
CA THR A 46 14.20 3.29 -1.15
C THR A 46 13.00 3.36 -2.10
N PHE A 47 11.79 3.31 -1.53
CA PHE A 47 10.56 3.61 -2.24
C PHE A 47 10.11 5.04 -1.94
N GLU A 48 9.68 5.76 -2.97
CA GLU A 48 9.10 7.09 -2.84
C GLU A 48 7.74 7.15 -3.54
N MET A 49 6.74 7.61 -2.79
CA MET A 49 5.38 7.82 -3.29
C MET A 49 5.02 9.30 -3.17
N THR A 50 4.55 9.89 -4.26
CA THR A 50 4.05 11.27 -4.30
C THR A 50 2.57 11.27 -4.59
N CYS A 51 1.82 12.06 -3.82
CA CYS A 51 0.39 12.29 -3.98
C CYS A 51 0.18 13.73 -4.45
N LEU A 52 -0.56 13.92 -5.54
CA LEU A 52 -0.89 15.22 -6.11
C LEU A 52 -2.41 15.39 -6.18
N LEU A 53 -2.94 16.34 -5.43
CA LEU A 53 -4.36 16.71 -5.46
C LEU A 53 -4.60 17.74 -6.58
N THR A 54 -5.49 17.43 -7.52
CA THR A 54 -5.78 18.29 -8.67
C THR A 54 -7.11 19.03 -8.54
N ARG A 55 -8.05 18.51 -7.74
CA ARG A 55 -9.35 19.12 -7.49
C ARG A 55 -9.73 19.01 -6.01
N TRP A 56 -10.06 20.14 -5.41
CA TRP A 56 -10.59 20.26 -4.06
C TRP A 56 -11.84 21.16 -4.09
N PRO A 57 -12.98 20.74 -3.51
CA PRO A 57 -14.27 21.43 -3.68
C PRO A 57 -14.49 22.59 -2.70
N GLY A 58 -13.57 22.83 -1.76
CA GLY A 58 -13.73 23.83 -0.70
C GLY A 58 -12.60 24.87 -0.65
N ASN A 59 -12.81 25.92 0.14
CA ASN A 59 -11.76 26.91 0.46
C ASN A 59 -11.15 26.67 1.85
N GLU A 60 -11.53 25.57 2.50
CA GLU A 60 -11.06 25.21 3.81
C GLU A 60 -9.71 24.50 3.74
N HIS A 61 -8.96 24.60 4.84
CA HIS A 61 -7.73 23.84 5.02
C HIS A 61 -8.01 22.34 4.93
N TYR A 62 -7.11 21.64 4.24
CA TYR A 62 -7.11 20.20 4.12
C TYR A 62 -5.70 19.67 4.32
N GLU A 63 -5.60 18.38 4.63
CA GLU A 63 -4.35 17.67 4.77
C GLU A 63 -4.31 16.46 3.84
N ILE A 64 -3.21 16.32 3.09
CA ILE A 64 -2.93 15.11 2.31
C ILE A 64 -2.21 14.11 3.22
N GLY A 65 -2.69 12.86 3.22
CA GLY A 65 -2.10 11.73 3.93
C GLY A 65 -1.83 10.54 3.01
N MET A 66 -0.96 9.63 3.44
CA MET A 66 -0.75 8.35 2.79
C MET A 66 -1.17 7.20 3.71
N LEU A 67 -1.71 6.15 3.11
CA LEU A 67 -2.17 4.96 3.81
C LEU A 67 -1.56 3.72 3.16
N ARG A 68 -1.09 2.75 3.94
CA ARG A 68 -0.68 1.43 3.43
C ARG A 68 -1.88 0.48 3.28
N SER A 69 -2.94 0.74 4.04
CA SER A 69 -4.23 0.09 3.99
C SER A 69 -5.27 1.04 4.58
N ARG A 70 -6.57 0.73 4.47
CA ARG A 70 -7.65 1.60 4.98
C ARG A 70 -7.45 2.09 6.42
N TYR A 71 -6.78 1.30 7.26
CA TYR A 71 -6.55 1.61 8.68
C TYR A 71 -5.07 1.80 9.05
N ASP A 72 -4.16 1.54 8.12
CA ASP A 72 -2.71 1.65 8.35
C ASP A 72 -2.23 2.99 7.80
N VAL A 73 -2.22 3.99 8.68
CA VAL A 73 -1.91 5.38 8.34
C VAL A 73 -0.39 5.60 8.42
N VAL A 74 0.18 6.17 7.35
CA VAL A 74 1.57 6.62 7.39
C VAL A 74 1.68 7.83 8.33
N PRO A 75 2.56 7.80 9.35
CA PRO A 75 2.70 8.92 10.28
C PRO A 75 3.03 10.22 9.56
N ALA A 76 2.34 11.31 9.93
CA ALA A 76 2.54 12.63 9.31
C ALA A 76 3.98 13.14 9.39
N SER A 77 4.75 12.73 10.40
CA SER A 77 6.18 13.05 10.54
C SER A 77 7.06 12.46 9.44
N GLN A 78 6.58 11.44 8.73
CA GLN A 78 7.28 10.82 7.59
C GLN A 78 6.83 11.40 6.25
N ILE A 79 5.80 12.24 6.24
CA ILE A 79 5.24 12.85 5.03
C ILE A 79 5.86 14.23 4.84
N ARG A 80 6.57 14.42 3.73
CA ARG A 80 7.16 15.69 3.33
C ARG A 80 6.20 16.41 2.40
N ARG A 81 5.60 17.51 2.86
CA ARG A 81 4.76 18.39 2.04
C ARG A 81 5.62 19.30 1.18
N GLN A 82 5.46 19.28 -0.14
CA GLN A 82 6.13 20.21 -1.04
C GLN A 82 5.35 21.52 -1.18
N ASN A 83 4.03 21.42 -1.25
CA ASN A 83 3.11 22.54 -1.36
C ASN A 83 1.73 22.11 -0.82
N ALA A 84 0.70 22.95 -0.99
CA ALA A 84 -0.65 22.65 -0.50
C ALA A 84 -1.27 21.41 -1.16
N THR A 85 -0.97 21.17 -2.44
CA THR A 85 -1.57 20.10 -3.26
C THR A 85 -0.68 18.88 -3.41
N SER A 86 0.54 18.88 -2.87
CA SER A 86 1.53 17.83 -3.10
C SER A 86 2.26 17.43 -1.82
N ALA A 87 2.30 16.13 -1.59
CA ALA A 87 3.02 15.51 -0.49
C ALA A 87 3.73 14.24 -0.97
N THR A 88 4.91 13.99 -0.43
CA THR A 88 5.71 12.78 -0.70
C THR A 88 6.03 12.04 0.58
N TRP A 89 5.96 10.73 0.52
CA TRP A 89 6.42 9.84 1.56
C TRP A 89 7.54 8.96 1.01
N THR A 90 8.56 8.75 1.83
CA THR A 90 9.74 7.95 1.50
C THR A 90 9.86 6.82 2.50
N ARG A 91 9.91 5.58 1.99
CA ARG A 91 10.19 4.36 2.76
C ARG A 91 11.61 3.89 2.42
N PRO A 92 12.60 4.11 3.29
CA PRO A 92 13.93 3.53 3.12
C PRO A 92 13.90 2.03 3.43
N ASP A 93 14.88 1.30 2.89
CA ASP A 93 15.13 -0.12 3.19
C ASP A 93 13.87 -1.01 3.04
N VAL A 94 13.22 -0.93 1.88
CA VAL A 94 11.99 -1.67 1.61
C VAL A 94 12.18 -3.17 1.67
N GLN A 95 11.27 -3.85 2.37
CA GLN A 95 11.28 -5.30 2.50
C GLN A 95 10.17 -5.96 1.69
N ALA A 96 10.25 -7.28 1.45
CA ALA A 96 9.20 -8.00 0.72
C ALA A 96 7.81 -7.79 1.32
N SER A 97 7.73 -7.70 2.66
CA SER A 97 6.51 -7.41 3.41
C SER A 97 5.94 -6.02 3.12
N ASP A 98 6.73 -5.07 2.65
CA ASP A 98 6.27 -3.73 2.30
C ASP A 98 5.52 -3.71 0.95
N SER A 99 5.53 -4.80 0.17
CA SER A 99 4.73 -4.91 -1.04
C SER A 99 3.24 -4.74 -0.73
N GLY A 100 2.53 -4.01 -1.58
CA GLY A 100 1.11 -3.72 -1.38
C GLY A 100 0.65 -2.47 -2.13
N THR A 101 -0.60 -2.10 -1.93
CA THR A 101 -1.18 -0.88 -2.50
C THR A 101 -1.19 0.22 -1.47
N TYR A 102 -0.56 1.35 -1.79
CA TYR A 102 -0.54 2.54 -0.97
C TYR A 102 -1.50 3.57 -1.54
N TYR A 103 -2.25 4.24 -0.68
CA TYR A 103 -3.34 5.14 -1.05
C TYR A 103 -3.00 6.58 -0.69
N CYS A 104 -3.33 7.49 -1.60
CA CYS A 104 -3.40 8.92 -1.31
C CYS A 104 -4.77 9.25 -0.73
N SER A 105 -4.77 9.89 0.43
CA SER A 105 -5.96 10.35 1.13
C SER A 105 -5.92 11.86 1.33
N VAL A 106 -7.09 12.46 1.44
CA VAL A 106 -7.26 13.86 1.82
C VAL A 106 -8.30 13.96 2.92
N LYS A 107 -7.99 14.78 3.92
CA LYS A 107 -8.87 15.06 5.05
C LYS A 107 -9.10 16.55 5.18
N GLY A 108 -10.35 16.97 5.04
CA GLY A 108 -10.82 18.31 5.37
C GLY A 108 -11.48 18.34 6.75
N SER A 109 -12.02 19.51 7.12
CA SER A 109 -12.74 19.67 8.38
C SER A 109 -14.04 18.83 8.43
N ALA A 110 -14.70 18.67 7.29
CA ALA A 110 -16.04 18.08 7.16
C ALA A 110 -16.10 16.82 6.29
N CYS A 111 -14.99 16.40 5.66
CA CYS A 111 -14.96 15.24 4.76
C CYS A 111 -13.59 14.55 4.74
N GLU A 112 -13.56 13.28 4.34
CA GLU A 112 -12.34 12.49 4.16
C GLU A 112 -12.50 11.53 2.98
N SER A 113 -11.51 11.47 2.08
CA SER A 113 -11.56 10.60 0.89
C SER A 113 -10.18 10.04 0.53
N VAL A 114 -10.18 8.82 -0.01
CA VAL A 114 -9.07 8.30 -0.82
C VAL A 114 -9.30 8.71 -2.27
N PHE A 115 -8.27 9.26 -2.92
CA PHE A 115 -8.40 9.79 -4.30
C PHE A 115 -7.51 9.11 -5.34
N SER A 116 -6.43 8.44 -4.93
CA SER A 116 -5.53 7.72 -5.85
C SER A 116 -4.70 6.67 -5.11
N ALA A 117 -3.96 5.83 -5.83
CA ALA A 117 -3.15 4.77 -5.26
C ALA A 117 -1.94 4.41 -6.12
N THR A 118 -0.94 3.78 -5.48
CA THR A 118 0.29 3.24 -6.09
C THR A 118 0.49 1.81 -5.60
N ALA A 119 0.67 0.85 -6.50
CA ALA A 119 1.11 -0.48 -6.17
C ALA A 119 2.65 -0.55 -6.09
N LEU A 120 3.15 -1.10 -4.98
CA LEU A 120 4.56 -1.41 -4.78
C LEU A 120 4.74 -2.93 -4.80
N LEU A 121 5.64 -3.40 -5.68
CA LEU A 121 6.17 -4.75 -5.64
C LEU A 121 7.64 -4.70 -5.24
N VAL A 122 8.02 -5.45 -4.21
CA VAL A 122 9.42 -5.56 -3.79
C VAL A 122 9.96 -6.92 -4.23
N GLY A 123 10.88 -6.88 -5.19
CA GLY A 123 11.52 -8.06 -5.76
C GLY A 123 12.94 -8.29 -5.24
N TYR A 124 13.41 -9.52 -5.40
CA TYR A 124 14.82 -9.88 -5.19
C TYR A 124 15.54 -9.96 -6.52
N ALA A 125 16.87 -9.89 -6.47
CA ALA A 125 17.66 -10.28 -7.62
C ALA A 125 17.36 -11.76 -7.96
N PRO A 126 17.27 -12.13 -9.25
CA PRO A 126 17.16 -13.53 -9.63
C PRO A 126 18.31 -14.34 -9.03
N LEU A 127 18.01 -15.56 -8.60
CA LEU A 127 19.04 -16.51 -8.20
C LEU A 127 19.79 -17.01 -9.43
N GLU A 128 21.10 -17.14 -9.30
CA GLU A 128 21.91 -17.84 -10.31
C GLU A 128 21.49 -19.32 -10.36
N PRO A 129 21.34 -19.92 -11.56
CA PRO A 129 21.01 -21.33 -11.66
C PRO A 129 22.13 -22.22 -11.11
N LEU A 130 21.75 -23.27 -10.37
CA LEU A 130 22.66 -24.26 -9.78
C LEU A 130 23.26 -25.21 -10.83
N SER A 131 22.54 -25.44 -11.92
CA SER A 131 22.98 -26.29 -13.02
C SER A 131 22.34 -25.81 -14.31
N GLU A 132 23.13 -25.74 -15.37
CA GLU A 132 22.71 -25.42 -16.72
C GLU A 132 23.21 -26.50 -17.69
N GLY A 133 22.35 -26.90 -18.62
CA GLY A 133 22.70 -27.90 -19.62
C GLY A 133 21.85 -27.77 -20.87
N CYS A 134 22.50 -27.82 -22.03
CA CYS A 134 21.84 -27.80 -23.33
C CYS A 134 22.19 -29.06 -24.11
N SER A 135 21.18 -29.63 -24.77
CA SER A 135 21.32 -30.74 -25.71
C SER A 135 20.64 -30.37 -27.01
N GLY A 136 21.32 -30.63 -28.13
CA GLY A 136 20.75 -30.46 -29.46
C GLY A 136 20.39 -31.80 -30.10
N ASP A 137 19.37 -31.81 -30.95
CA ASP A 137 19.07 -32.90 -31.87
C ASP A 137 19.12 -32.39 -33.32
N HIS A 138 19.88 -33.09 -34.16
CA HIS A 138 20.05 -32.81 -35.60
C HIS A 138 20.36 -31.34 -36.00
N PHE A 139 20.85 -30.49 -35.08
CA PHE A 139 20.97 -29.02 -35.26
C PHE A 139 19.66 -28.29 -35.58
N GLU A 140 18.52 -28.98 -35.50
CA GLU A 140 17.18 -28.43 -35.74
C GLU A 140 16.54 -27.98 -34.42
N MET A 141 16.83 -28.71 -33.34
CA MET A 141 16.25 -28.48 -32.02
C MET A 141 17.32 -28.34 -30.96
N PHE A 142 17.27 -27.26 -30.20
CA PHE A 142 18.07 -27.09 -28.98
C PHE A 142 17.16 -27.09 -27.76
N GLN A 143 17.42 -28.00 -26.82
CA GLN A 143 16.74 -28.05 -25.54
C GLN A 143 17.72 -27.68 -24.44
N CYS A 144 17.46 -26.57 -23.77
CA CYS A 144 18.22 -26.14 -22.60
C CYS A 144 17.38 -26.33 -21.34
N SER A 145 18.04 -26.68 -20.25
CA SER A 145 17.39 -26.73 -18.94
C SER A 145 18.29 -26.15 -17.87
N TRP A 146 17.67 -25.45 -16.94
CA TRP A 146 18.35 -24.88 -15.78
C TRP A 146 17.52 -25.08 -14.51
N ARG A 147 18.22 -25.17 -13.38
CA ARG A 147 17.61 -25.32 -12.06
C ARG A 147 17.99 -24.15 -11.18
N THR A 148 17.01 -23.57 -10.51
CA THR A 148 17.25 -22.79 -9.29
C THR A 148 16.97 -23.69 -8.09
N GLN A 149 17.10 -23.14 -6.89
CA GLN A 149 16.84 -23.87 -5.65
C GLN A 149 15.38 -24.38 -5.57
N ASP A 150 14.43 -23.59 -6.09
CA ASP A 150 12.99 -23.87 -6.01
C ASP A 150 12.33 -24.23 -7.35
N HIS A 151 13.02 -24.05 -8.49
CA HIS A 151 12.43 -24.21 -9.81
C HIS A 151 13.31 -25.00 -10.79
N TYR A 152 12.66 -25.79 -11.66
CA TYR A 152 13.27 -26.39 -12.85
C TYR A 152 12.62 -25.79 -14.08
N ILE A 153 13.43 -25.24 -14.98
CA ILE A 153 12.97 -24.60 -16.21
C ILE A 153 13.60 -25.32 -17.39
N ARG A 154 12.79 -25.59 -18.43
CA ARG A 154 13.21 -26.21 -19.68
C ARG A 154 12.68 -25.37 -20.84
N THR A 155 13.57 -24.89 -21.69
CA THR A 155 13.22 -24.22 -22.95
C THR A 155 13.63 -25.05 -24.15
N ARG A 156 12.83 -24.94 -25.22
CA ARG A 156 13.10 -25.55 -26.53
C ARG A 156 13.15 -24.44 -27.56
N HIS A 157 14.16 -24.51 -28.42
CA HIS A 157 14.37 -23.59 -29.52
C HIS A 157 14.43 -24.38 -30.82
N GLU A 158 13.53 -24.04 -31.74
CA GLU A 158 13.48 -24.53 -33.12
C GLU A 158 14.34 -23.63 -34.00
N VAL A 159 15.21 -24.23 -34.81
CA VAL A 159 16.01 -23.52 -35.82
C VAL A 159 15.37 -23.78 -37.17
N PHE A 160 14.73 -22.75 -37.73
CA PHE A 160 14.12 -22.77 -39.06
C PHE A 160 15.13 -22.37 -40.14
#